data_AF-A0A7W7AKR9-F1
#
_entry.id   AF-A0A7W7AKR9-F1
#
_cell.length_a   1.000
_cell.length_b   1.000
_cell.length_c   1.000
_cell.angle_alpha   90.00
_cell.angle_beta   90.00
_cell.angle_gamma   90.00
#
_symmetry.space_group_name_H-M   'P 1'
#
loop_
_entity.id
_entity.type
_entity.pdbx_description
1 polymer ?
#
loop_
_entity_poly.entity_id
_entity_poly.type
_entity_poly.pdbx_seq_one_letter_code
_entity_poly.pdbx_strand_id
1 'polypeptide(L)'
;MTQAAAFIAEDRLIHGRVYLGRRPDTIRWTPSKPLPWWAAIWEEGRRFTAQQEQALIALGRDPVTAPAMEVVREIDLYADEAGGVLRIGQPRPVYAFDCPVIGKGAAGKVRVIGPNGKPRDVQPDGWANPPHPKPYRGAL
;
A
#
# COMPACT_ATOMS: atom_id res chain seq x y z
N MET A 1 -8.58 -12.83 23.34
CA MET A 1 -9.54 -11.74 23.08
C MET A 1 -8.85 -10.77 22.15
N THR A 2 -9.11 -10.86 20.84
CA THR A 2 -8.45 -10.01 19.84
C THR A 2 -9.37 -8.83 19.58
N GLN A 3 -8.94 -7.63 19.97
CA GLN A 3 -9.69 -6.41 19.74
C GLN A 3 -9.55 -6.03 18.26
N ALA A 4 -10.67 -6.07 17.53
CA ALA A 4 -10.74 -5.53 16.18
C ALA A 4 -10.60 -4.00 16.30
N ALA A 5 -9.48 -3.45 15.82
CA ALA A 5 -9.39 -2.02 15.56
C ALA A 5 -10.21 -1.75 14.29
N ALA A 6 -11.24 -0.92 14.40
CA ALA A 6 -11.98 -0.49 13.22
C ALA A 6 -11.05 0.36 12.35
N PHE A 7 -10.96 0.05 11.05
CA PHE A 7 -10.37 0.95 10.07
C PHE A 7 -11.04 2.33 10.21
N ILE A 8 -10.27 3.35 10.55
CA ILE A 8 -10.73 4.73 10.40
C ILE A 8 -10.68 4.99 8.89
N ALA A 9 -11.79 4.71 8.21
CA ALA A 9 -12.00 5.22 6.86
C ALA A 9 -11.94 6.75 6.96
N GLU A 10 -10.84 7.34 6.52
CA GLU A 10 -10.85 8.76 6.21
C GLU A 10 -11.85 8.96 5.07
N ASP A 11 -12.64 10.04 5.07
CA ASP A 11 -13.55 10.44 3.97
C ASP A 11 -12.77 10.88 2.71
N ARG A 12 -11.68 10.19 2.41
CA ARG A 12 -10.79 10.44 1.29
C ARG A 12 -11.08 9.40 0.21
N LEU A 13 -11.36 9.90 -0.99
CA LEU A 13 -11.33 9.09 -2.20
C LEU A 13 -9.97 9.23 -2.86
N ILE A 14 -9.31 8.11 -3.16
CA ILE A 14 -8.09 8.09 -3.97
C ILE A 14 -8.45 7.44 -5.31
N HIS A 15 -8.32 8.22 -6.38
CA HIS A 15 -8.74 7.81 -7.73
C HIS A 15 -10.19 7.28 -7.79
N GLY A 16 -11.12 7.91 -7.07
CA GLY A 16 -12.53 7.51 -7.00
C GLY A 16 -12.80 6.25 -6.19
N ARG A 17 -11.84 5.78 -5.38
CA ARG A 17 -11.95 4.58 -4.55
C ARG A 17 -11.82 4.94 -3.07
N VAL A 18 -12.54 4.21 -2.23
CA VAL A 18 -12.49 4.37 -0.77
C VAL A 18 -11.06 4.09 -0.29
N TYR A 19 -10.48 5.06 0.39
CA TYR A 19 -9.18 4.92 1.05
C TYR A 19 -9.37 4.34 2.45
N LEU A 20 -8.60 3.29 2.77
CA LEU A 20 -8.67 2.59 4.04
C LEU A 20 -7.44 2.81 4.91
N GLY A 21 -6.69 3.89 4.66
CA GLY A 21 -5.51 4.22 5.45
C GLY A 21 -4.21 3.58 4.96
N ARG A 22 -3.20 3.60 5.84
CA ARG A 22 -1.81 3.17 5.58
C ARG A 22 -1.51 1.75 6.07
N ARG A 23 -2.50 0.95 6.48
CA ARG A 23 -2.24 -0.39 7.04
C ARG A 23 -3.40 -1.35 6.78
N PRO A 24 -3.17 -2.52 6.16
CA PRO A 24 -4.10 -3.64 6.33
C PRO A 24 -3.93 -4.26 7.73
N ASP A 25 -5.02 -4.45 8.47
CA ASP A 25 -5.00 -5.12 9.78
C ASP A 25 -4.50 -6.56 9.71
N THR A 26 -4.62 -7.19 8.54
CA THR A 26 -4.19 -8.58 8.31
C THR A 26 -3.18 -8.66 7.18
N ILE A 27 -2.02 -9.27 7.45
CA ILE A 27 -0.98 -9.55 6.45
C ILE A 27 -1.18 -10.96 5.94
N ARG A 28 -1.47 -11.12 4.64
CA ARG A 28 -1.43 -12.45 4.00
C ARG A 28 -0.05 -12.71 3.43
N TRP A 29 0.73 -13.51 4.14
CA TRP A 29 1.95 -14.11 3.62
C TRP A 29 1.60 -15.45 2.95
N THR A 30 1.94 -15.60 1.66
CA THR A 30 1.90 -16.91 0.99
C THR A 30 3.29 -17.20 0.42
N PRO A 31 3.76 -18.47 0.42
CA PRO A 31 5.04 -18.83 -0.19
C PRO A 31 5.18 -18.39 -1.65
N SER A 32 4.05 -18.36 -2.39
CA SER A 32 3.96 -17.88 -3.77
C SER A 32 4.06 -16.35 -3.93
N LYS A 33 3.95 -15.58 -2.84
CA LYS A 33 4.11 -14.11 -2.80
C LYS A 33 5.03 -13.72 -1.63
N PRO A 34 6.34 -14.02 -1.73
CA PRO A 34 7.27 -13.89 -0.59
C PRO A 34 7.53 -12.46 -0.15
N LEU A 35 7.17 -11.47 -0.97
CA LEU A 35 7.38 -10.05 -0.68
C LEU A 35 6.02 -9.31 -0.66
N PRO A 36 5.20 -9.46 0.39
CA PRO A 36 3.94 -8.74 0.47
C PRO A 36 4.18 -7.23 0.45
N TRP A 37 3.17 -6.47 0.02
CA TRP A 37 3.18 -5.01 0.11
C TRP A 37 2.54 -4.61 1.43
N TRP A 38 3.33 -4.67 2.50
CA TRP A 38 2.89 -4.47 3.87
C TRP A 38 3.76 -3.42 4.55
N ALA A 39 3.17 -2.62 5.43
CA ALA A 39 3.90 -1.82 6.41
C ALA A 39 3.86 -2.59 7.73
N ALA A 40 5.03 -2.96 8.25
CA ALA A 40 5.10 -3.63 9.55
C ALA A 40 4.62 -2.72 10.67
N ILE A 41 5.15 -1.50 10.64
CA ILE A 41 5.02 -0.51 11.69
C ILE A 41 5.09 0.84 10.99
N TRP A 42 3.94 1.48 10.80
CA TRP A 42 3.87 2.91 10.55
C TRP A 42 3.50 3.57 11.88
N GLU A 43 4.37 4.44 12.37
CA GLU A 43 4.15 5.20 13.59
C GLU A 43 3.50 6.54 13.23
N GLU A 44 2.48 6.92 13.99
CA GLU A 44 1.79 8.19 13.78
C GLU A 44 2.77 9.36 13.89
N GLY A 45 2.65 10.32 12.96
CA GLY A 45 3.57 11.45 12.84
C GLY A 45 4.85 11.18 12.03
N ARG A 46 5.11 9.93 11.60
CA ARG A 46 6.26 9.62 10.74
C ARG A 46 5.90 9.62 9.27
N ARG A 47 6.79 10.21 8.46
CA ARG A 47 6.63 10.27 7.00
C ARG A 47 6.75 8.88 6.37
N PHE A 48 7.72 8.09 6.80
CA PHE A 48 8.01 6.75 6.25
C PHE A 48 7.92 5.69 7.34
N THR A 49 7.77 4.43 6.93
CA THR A 49 7.91 3.29 7.84
C THR A 49 9.36 3.15 8.29
N ALA A 50 9.59 2.55 9.45
CA ALA A 50 10.95 2.29 9.94
C ALA A 50 11.78 1.48 8.92
N GLN A 51 11.16 0.55 8.19
CA GLN A 51 11.84 -0.22 7.15
C GLN A 51 12.24 0.63 5.93
N GLN A 52 11.40 1.59 5.55
CA GLN A 52 11.72 2.52 4.46
C GLN A 52 12.88 3.43 4.85
N GLU A 53 12.88 3.97 6.07
CA GLU A 53 13.98 4.80 6.56
C GLU A 53 15.29 4.03 6.64
N GLN A 54 15.28 2.81 7.20
CA GLN A 54 16.46 1.95 7.23
C GLN A 54 17.02 1.68 5.82
N ALA A 55 16.13 1.45 4.85
CA ALA A 55 16.53 1.25 3.46
C ALA A 55 17.11 2.53 2.83
N LEU A 56 16.59 3.72 3.15
CA LEU A 56 17.17 4.99 2.71
C LEU A 56 18.56 5.22 3.29
N ILE A 57 18.71 4.99 4.61
CA ILE A 57 20.00 5.11 5.31
C ILE A 57 21.03 4.16 4.70
N ALA A 58 20.65 2.91 4.44
CA ALA A 58 21.52 1.92 3.78
C ALA A 58 21.94 2.33 2.35
N LEU A 59 21.14 3.16 1.68
CA LEU A 59 21.44 3.73 0.37
C LEU A 59 22.19 5.08 0.45
N GLY A 60 22.57 5.54 1.64
CA GLY A 60 23.23 6.82 1.85
C GLY A 60 22.32 8.03 1.59
N ARG A 61 21.00 7.86 1.73
CA ARG A 61 19.99 8.92 1.52
C ARG A 61 19.38 9.36 2.84
N ASP A 62 19.13 10.65 2.98
CA ASP A 62 18.47 11.22 4.15
C ASP A 62 16.95 10.98 4.10
N PRO A 63 16.36 10.28 5.10
CA PRO A 63 14.91 10.08 5.20
C PRO A 63 14.08 11.36 5.29
N VAL A 64 14.65 12.46 5.78
CA VAL A 64 13.91 13.72 5.93
C VAL A 64 13.69 14.37 4.57
N THR A 65 14.73 14.43 3.75
CA THR A 65 14.73 15.14 2.46
C THR A 65 14.47 14.24 1.26
N ALA A 66 14.40 12.92 1.43
CA ALA A 66 14.15 12.01 0.32
C ALA A 66 12.86 12.36 -0.45
N PRO A 67 12.90 12.41 -1.79
CA PRO A 67 11.70 12.56 -2.60
C PRO A 67 10.81 11.34 -2.39
N ALA A 68 9.50 11.54 -2.40
CA ALA A 68 8.52 10.47 -2.24
C ALA A 68 7.36 10.66 -3.22
N MET A 69 6.62 9.59 -3.44
CA MET A 69 5.35 9.61 -4.14
C MET A 69 4.32 8.80 -3.36
N GLU A 70 3.06 9.21 -3.45
CA GLU A 70 1.95 8.41 -2.94
C GLU A 70 1.77 7.19 -3.84
N VAL A 71 1.89 6.00 -3.26
CA VAL A 71 1.70 4.73 -3.95
C VAL A 71 0.40 4.08 -3.49
N VAL A 72 -0.50 3.85 -4.45
CA VAL A 72 -1.85 3.33 -4.25
C VAL A 72 -1.90 1.86 -4.64
N ARG A 73 -2.53 1.04 -3.80
CA ARG A 73 -2.72 -0.38 -4.04
C ARG A 73 -4.12 -0.82 -3.66
N GLU A 74 -4.78 -1.53 -4.57
CA GLU A 74 -6.05 -2.19 -4.27
C GLU A 74 -5.88 -3.29 -3.23
N ILE A 75 -6.91 -3.47 -2.40
CA ILE A 75 -6.99 -4.60 -1.49
C ILE A 75 -7.11 -5.92 -2.26
N ASP A 76 -6.25 -6.88 -1.93
CA ASP A 76 -6.43 -8.26 -2.31
C ASP A 76 -7.53 -8.85 -1.40
N LEU A 77 -8.67 -9.20 -2.01
CA LEU A 77 -9.98 -9.57 -1.48
C LEU A 77 -10.08 -10.72 -0.45
N TYR A 78 -8.98 -11.21 0.09
CA TYR A 78 -8.96 -12.34 1.02
C TYR A 78 -8.65 -11.94 2.46
N ALA A 79 -8.74 -10.64 2.77
CA ALA A 79 -8.52 -10.13 4.11
C ALA A 79 -9.69 -9.24 4.50
N ASP A 80 -10.75 -9.86 4.99
CA ASP A 80 -11.21 -9.51 6.32
C ASP A 80 -11.71 -10.77 7.05
N GLU A 81 -11.35 -10.87 8.32
CA GLU A 81 -12.18 -11.46 9.37
C GLU A 81 -12.97 -10.33 10.08
N ALA A 82 -13.07 -9.14 9.45
CA ALA A 82 -13.52 -7.89 10.05
C ALA A 82 -14.77 -7.26 9.40
N GLY A 83 -15.47 -7.96 8.50
CA GLY A 83 -16.82 -7.62 8.05
C GLY A 83 -16.95 -6.39 7.14
N GLY A 84 -15.89 -5.98 6.44
CA GLY A 84 -15.94 -5.00 5.36
C GLY A 84 -16.44 -5.64 4.06
N VAL A 85 -17.71 -6.05 4.03
CA VAL A 85 -18.34 -6.66 2.84
C VAL A 85 -18.25 -5.69 1.67
N LEU A 86 -17.32 -5.95 0.74
CA LEU A 86 -17.33 -5.27 -0.54
C LEU A 86 -18.62 -5.63 -1.26
N ARG A 87 -19.47 -4.62 -1.47
CA ARG A 87 -20.72 -4.82 -2.18
C ARG A 87 -20.39 -5.16 -3.64
N ILE A 88 -21.02 -6.21 -4.15
CA ILE A 88 -20.94 -6.58 -5.57
C ILE A 88 -21.24 -5.31 -6.41
N GLY A 89 -20.38 -5.05 -7.39
CA GLY A 89 -20.51 -3.85 -8.24
C GLY A 89 -19.75 -2.62 -7.74
N GLN A 90 -19.15 -2.64 -6.54
CA GLN A 90 -18.31 -1.52 -6.08
C GLN A 90 -16.84 -1.66 -6.52
N PRO A 91 -16.14 -0.52 -6.76
CA PRO A 91 -14.69 -0.50 -6.92
C PRO A 91 -13.99 -1.08 -5.70
N ARG A 92 -12.85 -1.74 -5.90
CA ARG A 92 -12.04 -2.22 -4.78
C ARG A 92 -11.45 -1.02 -4.04
N PRO A 93 -11.52 -0.99 -2.70
CA PRO A 93 -10.89 0.02 -1.89
C PRO A 93 -9.37 -0.10 -1.99
N VAL A 94 -8.69 0.93 -1.53
CA VAL A 94 -7.24 1.08 -1.68
C VAL A 94 -6.57 1.45 -0.37
N TYR A 95 -5.33 1.00 -0.24
CA TYR A 95 -4.35 1.56 0.68
C TYR A 95 -3.42 2.47 -0.10
N ALA A 96 -2.92 3.51 0.56
CA ALA A 96 -1.94 4.43 0.00
C ALA A 96 -0.79 4.65 0.98
N PHE A 97 0.42 4.78 0.43
CA PHE A 97 1.65 4.92 1.20
C PHE A 97 2.54 5.97 0.57
N ASP A 98 3.11 6.86 1.38
CA ASP A 98 4.25 7.66 0.94
C ASP A 98 5.46 6.74 0.78
N CYS A 99 5.90 6.54 -0.46
CA CYS A 99 7.04 5.69 -0.78
C CYS A 99 8.22 6.54 -1.27
N PRO A 100 9.41 6.42 -0.65
CA PRO A 100 10.60 7.12 -1.13
C PRO A 100 10.95 6.70 -2.56
N VAL A 101 11.20 7.68 -3.42
CA VAL A 101 11.61 7.47 -4.81
C VAL A 101 13.13 7.29 -4.86
N ILE A 102 13.57 6.14 -5.35
CA ILE A 102 14.99 5.81 -5.47
C ILE A 102 15.53 5.89 -6.89
N GLY A 103 14.66 5.99 -7.90
CA GLY A 103 15.06 6.27 -9.27
C GLY A 103 14.00 5.91 -10.30
N LYS A 104 14.44 5.69 -11.53
CA LYS A 104 13.60 5.22 -12.64
C LYS A 104 13.66 3.69 -12.70
N GLY A 105 12.51 3.06 -12.83
CA GLY A 105 12.37 1.63 -13.10
C GLY A 105 12.33 1.34 -14.61
N ALA A 106 12.15 0.07 -14.96
CA ALA A 106 12.01 -0.34 -16.36
C ALA A 106 10.66 0.08 -16.96
N ALA A 107 10.59 0.23 -18.29
CA ALA A 107 9.35 0.51 -19.02
C ALA A 107 8.58 1.74 -18.51
N GLY A 108 9.30 2.81 -18.16
CA GLY A 108 8.72 4.07 -17.69
C GLY A 108 8.25 4.05 -16.24
N LYS A 109 8.39 2.94 -15.51
CA LYS A 109 8.01 2.84 -14.10
C LYS A 109 8.88 3.71 -13.21
N VAL A 110 8.39 4.02 -12.01
CA VAL A 110 9.15 4.68 -10.95
C VAL A 110 9.65 3.63 -9.97
N ARG A 111 10.94 3.68 -9.62
CA ARG A 111 11.54 2.79 -8.62
C ARG A 111 11.40 3.44 -7.26
N VAL A 112 10.72 2.77 -6.34
CA VAL A 112 10.46 3.25 -4.97
C VAL A 112 10.92 2.24 -3.91
N ILE A 113 11.00 2.67 -2.66
CA ILE A 113 11.09 1.77 -1.49
C ILE A 113 9.68 1.54 -0.97
N GLY A 114 9.18 0.30 -1.11
CA GLY A 114 7.88 -0.09 -0.59
C GLY A 114 7.84 -0.05 0.94
N PRO A 115 6.65 -0.15 1.55
CA PRO A 115 6.47 -0.02 3.00
C PRO A 115 7.22 -1.08 3.83
N ASN A 116 7.62 -2.19 3.20
CA ASN A 116 8.43 -3.26 3.80
C ASN A 116 9.95 -3.02 3.65
N GLY A 117 10.38 -1.83 3.20
CA GLY A 117 11.78 -1.48 2.98
C GLY A 117 12.40 -2.11 1.72
N LYS A 118 11.63 -2.79 0.88
CA LYS A 118 12.17 -3.42 -0.34
C LYS A 118 11.94 -2.54 -1.58
N PRO A 119 12.89 -2.50 -2.52
CA PRO A 119 12.71 -1.82 -3.80
C PRO A 119 11.54 -2.39 -4.61
N ARG A 120 10.78 -1.50 -5.27
CA ARG A 120 9.60 -1.81 -6.07
C ARG A 120 9.52 -0.93 -7.30
N ASP A 121 8.93 -1.45 -8.36
CA ASP A 121 8.58 -0.66 -9.54
C ASP A 121 7.07 -0.38 -9.51
N VAL A 122 6.70 0.90 -9.57
CA VAL A 122 5.32 1.37 -9.56
C VAL A 122 5.03 2.17 -10.83
N GLN A 123 3.76 2.33 -11.17
CA GLN A 123 3.35 3.16 -12.29
C GLN A 123 3.65 4.64 -12.00
N PRO A 124 3.91 5.47 -13.04
CA PRO A 124 4.18 6.90 -12.87
C PRO A 124 3.07 7.69 -12.16
N ASP A 125 1.84 7.20 -12.24
CA ASP A 125 0.65 7.79 -11.61
C ASP A 125 0.45 7.34 -10.15
N GLY A 126 1.38 6.57 -9.59
CA GLY A 126 1.32 6.09 -8.20
C GLY A 126 0.66 4.73 -8.04
N TRP A 127 0.14 4.11 -9.08
CA TRP A 127 -0.43 2.77 -8.93
C TRP A 127 0.65 1.70 -8.73
N ALA A 128 0.56 0.91 -7.66
CA ALA A 128 1.45 -0.22 -7.42
C ALA A 128 1.33 -1.29 -8.52
N ASN A 129 0.12 -1.43 -9.08
CA ASN A 129 -0.21 -2.17 -10.29
C ASN A 129 -1.37 -1.45 -10.98
N PRO A 130 -1.54 -1.57 -12.31
CA PRO A 130 -2.70 -1.03 -12.98
C PRO A 130 -4.00 -1.43 -12.28
N PRO A 131 -4.93 -0.49 -12.03
CA PRO A 131 -6.16 -0.79 -11.31
C PRO A 131 -6.97 -1.83 -12.08
N HIS A 132 -7.69 -2.69 -11.36
CA HIS A 132 -8.58 -3.65 -12.03
C HIS A 132 -9.70 -2.88 -12.74
N PRO A 133 -9.93 -3.15 -14.05
CA PRO A 133 -10.92 -2.41 -14.82
C PRO A 133 -12.36 -2.80 -14.47
N LYS A 134 -12.55 -3.94 -13.79
CA LYS A 134 -13.87 -4.45 -13.42
C LYS A 134 -14.13 -4.24 -11.93
N PRO A 135 -15.35 -3.80 -11.56
CA PRO A 135 -15.76 -3.76 -10.16
C PRO A 135 -15.74 -5.17 -9.56
N TYR A 136 -15.70 -5.24 -8.23
CA TYR A 136 -15.71 -6.52 -7.53
C TYR A 136 -16.98 -7.31 -7.88
N ARG A 137 -16.81 -8.54 -8.37
CA ARG A 137 -17.91 -9.41 -8.80
C ARG A 137 -18.45 -10.34 -7.70
N GLY A 138 -17.86 -10.35 -6.51
CA GLY A 138 -18.14 -11.41 -5.52
C GLY A 138 -17.61 -12.77 -5.98
N ALA A 139 -17.38 -13.69 -5.03
CA ALA A 139 -17.45 -15.11 -5.34
C ALA A 139 -18.93 -15.50 -5.22
N LEU A 140 -19.50 -16.10 -6.27
CA LEU A 140 -20.83 -16.72 -6.23
C LEU A 140 -20.77 -18.00 -5.40
#